data_AF-A0A839JTQ3-F1
#
_entry.id   AF-A0A839JTQ3-F1
#
_cell.length_a   1.000
_cell.length_b   1.000
_cell.length_c   1.000
_cell.angle_alpha   90.00
_cell.angle_beta   90.00
_cell.angle_gamma   90.00
#
_symmetry.space_group_name_H-M   'P 1'
#
loop_
_entity.id
_entity.type
_entity.pdbx_description
1 polymer ?
#
loop_
_entity_poly.entity_id
_entity_poly.type
_entity_poly.pdbx_seq_one_letter_code
_entity_poly.pdbx_strand_id
1 'polypeptide(L)'
;MYLLKPSHQIHYHEDKDYVFICLDDPRWGKKMKRGGANVLLERYRDKLSIKKKVTIHSFRHSFATTLLERGVDIREVQVMLGHATITSTQVYTHIAEEKLKRNVSHLNLNE
;
A
#
# COMPACT_ATOMS: atom_id res chain seq x y z
N MET A 1 -0.43 15.48 16.39
CA MET A 1 -1.36 15.95 15.35
C MET A 1 -0.57 16.83 14.38
N TYR A 2 -0.06 16.28 13.26
CA TYR A 2 0.58 17.10 12.22
C TYR A 2 -0.51 17.65 11.30
N LEU A 3 -1.20 18.68 11.78
CA LEU A 3 -1.99 19.55 10.92
C LEU A 3 -1.16 20.81 10.74
N LEU A 4 -0.79 21.06 9.48
CA LEU A 4 -0.38 22.31 8.85
C LEU A 4 0.28 23.35 9.77
N LYS A 5 1.54 23.69 9.50
CA LYS A 5 2.16 24.87 10.12
C LYS A 5 1.26 26.10 9.85
N PRO A 6 0.93 26.92 10.86
CA PRO A 6 -0.01 28.04 10.72
C PRO A 6 0.38 29.10 9.67
N SER A 7 1.64 29.12 9.23
CA SER A 7 2.18 30.13 8.30
C SER A 7 1.91 29.85 6.83
N HIS A 8 1.37 28.68 6.47
CA HIS A 8 1.27 28.26 5.08
C HIS A 8 -0.19 28.32 4.58
N GLN A 9 -0.54 29.40 3.88
CA GLN A 9 -1.79 29.42 3.10
C GLN A 9 -1.75 28.30 2.06
N ILE A 10 -2.81 27.47 2.03
CA ILE A 10 -3.01 26.51 0.96
C ILE A 10 -3.40 27.32 -0.29
N HIS A 11 -2.42 27.63 -1.12
CA HIS A 11 -2.68 28.20 -2.44
C HIS A 11 -3.22 27.08 -3.34
N TYR A 12 -4.54 26.98 -3.42
CA TYR A 12 -5.18 26.20 -4.48
C TYR A 12 -4.79 26.84 -5.81
N HIS A 13 -4.09 26.08 -6.65
CA HIS A 13 -3.86 26.49 -8.02
C HIS A 13 -5.06 26.01 -8.83
N GLU A 14 -5.92 26.93 -9.29
CA GLU A 14 -7.14 26.64 -10.06
C GLU A 14 -6.88 25.80 -11.32
N ASP A 15 -5.66 25.83 -11.87
CA ASP A 15 -5.28 25.16 -13.13
C ASP A 15 -4.47 23.86 -12.99
N LYS A 16 -4.54 23.13 -11.87
CA LYS A 16 -3.69 21.92 -11.70
C LYS A 16 -4.42 20.65 -11.24
N ASP A 17 -4.45 19.67 -12.16
CA ASP A 17 -4.99 18.32 -11.99
C ASP A 17 -4.11 17.39 -11.13
N TYR A 18 -3.84 17.72 -9.87
CA TYR A 18 -3.22 16.77 -8.94
C TYR A 18 -3.96 16.66 -7.62
N VAL A 19 -4.18 15.41 -7.18
CA VAL A 19 -4.82 15.09 -5.89
C VAL A 19 -3.86 15.27 -4.71
N PHE A 20 -2.55 15.11 -4.94
CA PHE A 20 -1.55 15.13 -3.86
C PHE A 20 -0.49 16.21 -4.05
N ILE A 21 -0.21 16.93 -2.97
CA ILE A 21 0.78 18.02 -2.90
C ILE A 21 1.91 17.71 -1.92
N CYS A 22 3.04 18.38 -2.11
CA CYS A 22 4.14 18.40 -1.15
C CYS A 22 3.82 19.39 -0.02
N LEU A 23 4.08 18.97 1.22
CA LEU A 23 3.87 19.77 2.44
C LEU A 23 5.19 20.26 3.07
N ASP A 24 6.30 20.14 2.33
CA ASP A 24 7.62 20.55 2.80
C ASP A 24 8.11 21.77 2.02
N ASP A 25 8.69 22.74 2.72
CA ASP A 25 9.42 23.84 2.10
C ASP A 25 10.66 23.35 1.35
N PRO A 26 11.06 23.97 0.23
CA PRO A 26 10.41 25.12 -0.43
C PRO A 26 9.33 24.72 -1.45
N ARG A 27 8.90 23.45 -1.47
CA ARG A 27 8.01 22.89 -2.52
C ARG A 27 6.55 22.79 -2.09
N TRP A 28 6.18 23.50 -1.02
CA TRP A 28 4.84 23.53 -0.50
C TRP A 28 3.80 23.80 -1.60
N GLY A 29 2.72 23.02 -1.62
CA GLY A 29 1.60 23.19 -2.57
C GLY A 29 1.88 22.70 -4.00
N LYS A 30 3.11 22.30 -4.33
CA LYS A 30 3.45 21.72 -5.65
C LYS A 30 3.10 20.23 -5.70
N LYS A 31 2.90 19.68 -6.91
CA LYS A 31 2.66 18.25 -7.15
C LYS A 31 3.62 17.36 -6.36
N MET A 32 3.07 16.39 -5.63
CA MET A 32 3.88 15.39 -4.94
C MET A 32 4.71 14.59 -5.96
N LYS A 33 6.02 14.43 -5.68
CA LYS A 33 6.89 13.55 -6.49
C LYS A 33 6.50 12.09 -6.29
N ARG A 34 6.77 11.22 -7.27
CA ARG A 34 6.47 9.78 -7.23
C ARG A 34 6.90 9.08 -5.93
N GLY A 35 8.07 9.43 -5.38
CA GLY A 35 8.58 8.86 -4.12
C GLY A 35 8.13 9.56 -2.84
N GLY A 36 7.36 10.66 -2.94
CA GLY A 36 7.01 11.50 -1.80
C GLY A 36 6.25 10.76 -0.70
N ALA A 37 5.37 9.83 -1.08
CA ALA A 37 4.65 8.99 -0.14
C ALA A 37 5.57 8.02 0.64
N ASN A 38 6.61 7.46 0.00
CA ASN A 38 7.60 6.63 0.70
C ASN A 38 8.43 7.49 1.68
N VAL A 39 8.86 8.67 1.27
CA VAL A 39 9.60 9.59 2.15
C VAL A 39 8.74 9.97 3.36
N LEU A 40 7.46 10.26 3.17
CA LEU A 40 6.54 10.55 4.26
C LEU A 40 6.41 9.36 5.22
N LEU A 41 6.25 8.15 4.68
CA LEU A 41 6.16 6.92 5.44
C LEU A 41 7.43 6.65 6.26
N GLU A 42 8.60 6.84 5.67
CA GLU A 42 9.90 6.69 6.34
C GLU A 42 9.99 7.63 7.55
N ARG A 43 9.62 8.90 7.40
CA ARG A 43 9.59 9.86 8.52
C ARG A 43 8.69 9.40 9.66
N TYR A 44 7.49 8.90 9.35
CA TYR A 44 6.57 8.39 10.38
C TYR A 44 7.09 7.11 11.03
N ARG A 45 7.69 6.22 10.24
CA ARG A 45 8.32 4.99 10.74
C ARG A 45 9.42 5.31 11.75
N ASP A 46 10.28 6.27 11.42
CA ASP A 46 11.38 6.68 12.27
C ASP A 46 10.86 7.38 13.54
N LYS A 47 9.84 8.25 13.40
CA LYS A 47 9.17 8.90 14.54
C LYS A 47 8.52 7.90 15.51
N LEU A 48 7.97 6.80 14.99
CA LEU A 48 7.33 5.75 15.77
C LEU A 48 8.30 4.63 16.18
N SER A 49 9.59 4.75 15.88
CA SER A 49 10.61 3.72 16.15
C SER A 49 10.28 2.33 15.59
N ILE A 50 9.58 2.27 14.45
CA ILE A 50 9.22 1.01 13.81
C ILE A 50 10.44 0.46 13.08
N LYS A 51 11.02 -0.63 13.60
CA LYS A 51 12.23 -1.26 13.02
C LYS A 51 11.99 -1.98 11.70
N LYS A 52 10.75 -2.44 11.46
CA LYS A 52 10.39 -3.14 10.22
C LYS A 52 10.50 -2.21 9.03
N LYS A 53 11.17 -2.65 7.96
CA LYS A 53 11.17 -1.93 6.69
C LYS A 53 9.79 -2.02 6.04
N VAL A 54 9.06 -0.90 6.03
CA VAL A 54 7.74 -0.79 5.42
C VAL A 54 7.81 0.30 4.35
N THR A 55 7.31 -0.01 3.16
CA THR A 55 7.20 0.93 2.03
C THR A 55 5.74 1.06 1.61
N ILE A 56 5.42 1.99 0.71
CA ILE A 56 4.07 2.09 0.14
C ILE A 56 3.64 0.79 -0.55
N HIS A 57 4.57 0.06 -1.18
CA HIS A 57 4.28 -1.25 -1.77
C HIS A 57 3.91 -2.29 -0.70
N SER A 58 4.45 -2.18 0.51
CA SER A 58 4.08 -3.09 1.61
C SER A 58 2.60 -3.02 1.94
N PHE A 59 1.97 -1.83 1.88
CA PHE A 59 0.52 -1.71 2.06
C PHE A 59 -0.28 -2.40 0.95
N ARG A 60 0.18 -2.29 -0.31
CA ARG A 60 -0.42 -3.02 -1.45
C ARG A 60 -0.30 -4.53 -1.26
N HIS A 61 0.85 -5.01 -0.77
CA HIS A 61 1.03 -6.41 -0.44
C HIS A 61 0.11 -6.87 0.68
N SER A 62 0.01 -6.13 1.78
CA SER A 62 -0.93 -6.44 2.86
C SER A 62 -2.37 -6.49 2.40
N PHE A 63 -2.81 -5.53 1.57
CA PHE A 63 -4.16 -5.54 0.99
C PHE A 63 -4.43 -6.83 0.19
N ALA A 64 -3.53 -7.19 -0.72
CA ALA A 64 -3.67 -8.40 -1.52
C ALA A 64 -3.68 -9.69 -0.67
N THR A 65 -2.74 -9.81 0.27
CA THR A 65 -2.66 -10.95 1.19
C THR A 65 -3.95 -11.09 1.99
N THR A 66 -4.46 -10.00 2.58
CA THR A 66 -5.70 -10.05 3.37
C THR A 66 -6.92 -10.48 2.53
N LEU A 67 -7.02 -10.07 1.27
CA LEU A 67 -8.11 -10.52 0.40
C LEU A 67 -8.02 -12.03 0.09
N LEU A 68 -6.82 -12.52 -0.23
CA LEU A 68 -6.61 -13.95 -0.49
C LEU A 68 -6.83 -14.81 0.76
N GLU A 69 -6.40 -14.33 1.93
CA GLU A 69 -6.66 -14.96 3.22
C GLU A 69 -8.17 -15.07 3.50
N ARG A 70 -8.95 -14.07 3.11
CA ARG A 70 -10.42 -14.07 3.19
C ARG A 70 -11.11 -14.88 2.09
N GLY A 71 -10.35 -15.48 1.17
CA GLY A 71 -10.88 -16.36 0.13
C GLY A 71 -11.39 -15.63 -1.11
N VAL A 72 -11.05 -14.34 -1.28
CA VAL A 72 -11.32 -13.60 -2.52
C VAL A 72 -10.53 -14.23 -3.66
N ASP A 73 -11.15 -14.38 -4.82
CA ASP A 73 -10.50 -15.01 -5.98
C ASP A 73 -9.30 -14.17 -6.47
N ILE A 74 -8.23 -14.85 -6.90
CA ILE A 74 -6.99 -14.18 -7.30
C ILE A 74 -7.20 -13.23 -8.51
N ARG A 75 -8.16 -13.51 -9.39
CA ARG A 75 -8.52 -12.62 -10.51
C ARG A 75 -9.26 -11.39 -10.01
N GLU A 76 -10.13 -11.52 -9.02
CA GLU A 76 -10.78 -10.37 -8.36
C GLU A 76 -9.75 -9.48 -7.68
N VAL A 77 -8.82 -10.08 -6.92
CA VAL A 77 -7.70 -9.33 -6.29
C VAL A 77 -6.86 -8.62 -7.35
N GLN A 78 -6.58 -9.26 -8.48
CA GLN A 78 -5.82 -8.64 -9.58
C GLN A 78 -6.52 -7.41 -10.18
N VAL A 79 -7.84 -7.50 -10.41
CA VAL A 79 -8.65 -6.38 -10.90
C VAL A 79 -8.64 -5.24 -9.89
N MET A 80 -8.85 -5.53 -8.61
CA MET A 80 -8.81 -4.53 -7.53
C MET A 80 -7.45 -3.84 -7.40
N LEU A 81 -6.36 -4.56 -7.69
CA LEU A 81 -5.02 -3.98 -7.71
C LEU A 81 -4.71 -3.21 -9.00
N GLY A 82 -5.52 -3.31 -10.06
CA GLY A 82 -5.25 -2.65 -11.33
C GLY A 82 -3.96 -3.13 -12.00
N HIS A 83 -3.59 -4.40 -11.83
CA HIS A 83 -2.44 -5.00 -12.51
C HIS A 83 -2.79 -5.31 -13.97
N ALA A 84 -2.07 -4.67 -14.91
CA ALA A 84 -2.21 -4.93 -16.35
C ALA A 84 -1.67 -6.32 -16.76
N THR A 85 -0.81 -6.94 -15.96
CA THR A 85 -0.27 -8.28 -16.19
C THR A 85 -0.26 -9.13 -14.91
N ILE A 86 -0.43 -10.46 -15.08
CA ILE A 86 -0.42 -11.47 -14.00
C ILE A 86 0.95 -11.56 -13.29
N THR A 87 2.03 -11.11 -13.92
CA THR A 87 3.42 -11.29 -13.46
C THR A 87 3.69 -10.63 -12.09
N SER A 88 3.01 -9.52 -11.74
CA SER A 88 3.09 -8.92 -10.40
C SER A 88 2.18 -9.60 -9.36
N THR A 89 1.24 -10.43 -9.80
CA THR A 89 0.32 -11.19 -8.94
C THR A 89 0.85 -12.61 -8.64
N GLN A 90 1.79 -13.13 -9.45
CA GLN A 90 2.40 -14.45 -9.26
C GLN A 90 3.11 -14.62 -7.91
N VAL A 91 3.61 -13.54 -7.31
CA VAL A 91 4.18 -13.57 -5.94
C VAL A 91 3.15 -14.03 -4.91
N TYR A 92 1.85 -13.83 -5.15
CA TYR A 92 0.79 -14.24 -4.21
C TYR A 92 0.29 -15.66 -4.43
N THR A 93 0.69 -16.33 -5.52
CA THR A 93 0.32 -17.73 -5.79
C THR A 93 0.86 -18.65 -4.68
N HIS A 94 2.06 -18.38 -4.16
CA HIS A 94 2.64 -19.15 -3.04
C HIS A 94 1.78 -19.08 -1.76
N ILE A 95 1.13 -17.95 -1.51
CA ILE A 95 0.26 -17.78 -0.33
C ILE A 95 -1.02 -18.60 -0.50
N ALA A 96 -1.58 -18.64 -1.71
CA ALA A 96 -2.74 -19.47 -2.02
C ALA A 96 -2.42 -20.98 -1.93
N GLU A 97 -1.24 -21.39 -2.41
CA GLU A 97 -0.78 -22.79 -2.32
C GLU A 97 -0.57 -23.26 -0.88
N GLU A 98 0.03 -22.44 0.00
CA GLU A 98 0.16 -22.78 1.42
C GLU A 98 -1.20 -22.93 2.10
N LYS A 99 -2.17 -22.07 1.77
CA LYS A 99 -3.54 -22.16 2.30
C LYS A 99 -4.25 -23.43 1.82
N LEU A 100 -4.12 -23.79 0.54
CA LEU A 100 -4.69 -25.02 0.00
C LEU A 100 -4.11 -26.25 0.72
N LYS A 101 -2.78 -26.31 0.88
CA LYS A 101 -2.12 -27.38 1.63
C LYS A 101 -2.61 -27.46 3.07
N ARG A 102 -2.72 -26.32 3.76
CA ARG A 102 -3.24 -26.24 5.14
C ARG A 102 -4.67 -26.76 5.22
N ASN A 103 -5.56 -26.31 4.34
CA ASN A 103 -6.96 -26.73 4.32
C ASN A 103 -7.12 -28.24 4.06
N VAL A 104 -6.37 -28.79 3.09
CA VAL A 104 -6.38 -30.24 2.81
C VAL A 104 -5.84 -31.03 4.00
N SER A 105 -4.77 -30.55 4.65
CA SER A 105 -4.22 -31.22 5.85
C SER A 105 -5.19 -31.24 7.03
N HIS A 106 -6.07 -30.24 7.19
CA HIS A 106 -7.11 -30.24 8.23
C HIS A 106 -8.27 -31.17 7.92
N LEU A 107 -8.55 -31.47 6.64
CA LEU A 107 -9.58 -32.43 6.24
C LEU A 107 -9.13 -33.89 6.45
N ASN A 108 -7.83 -34.16 6.37
CA ASN A 108 -7.24 -35.50 6.51
C ASN A 108 -6.94 -35.92 7.97
N LEU A 109 -7.44 -35.18 8.97
CA LEU A 109 -7.25 -35.48 10.40
C LEU A 109 -8.54 -35.92 11.11
N ASN A 110 -9.57 -36.31 10.36
CA ASN A 110 -10.84 -36.80 10.88
C ASN A 110 -11.12 -38.28 10.51
N GLU A 111 -10.08 -39.08 10.29
CA GLU A 111 -10.16 -40.55 10.22
C GLU A 111 -9.48 -41.20 11.44
#